data_AF-E3NBV3-F1
#
_entry.id   AF-E3NBV3-F1
#
_cell.length_a   1.000
_cell.length_b   1.000
_cell.length_c   1.000
_cell.angle_alpha   90.00
_cell.angle_beta   90.00
_cell.angle_gamma   90.00
#
_symmetry.space_group_name_H-M   'P 1'
#
loop_
_entity.id
_entity.type
_entity.pdbx_description
1 polymer ?
#
loop_
_entity_poly.entity_id
_entity_poly.type
_entity_poly.pdbx_seq_one_letter_code
_entity_poly.pdbx_strand_id
1 'polypeptide(L)'
;MRVTTEDITVAWEQPPHPLDSQYGKWRMAVFQDVQESIDGSKLYFLYDSQADEQSGTSGQRKGYPGLVIFDTNFKCFVGEISIHTPGKMKFLFALKCPSPQGGSSFVLVTEEHIYGQIRLNVSRVDLSHDGLSIANVRPLIPEALTIGGEYICSMRDDLPEIVVMANPGLQIWRINCMTESPQPPVATFRVPGSADLNHFYDGFLNNGNIIFLSATPDGHFDNTRVHLLSLNNPQHITSQNCTGDPQRGMPIPRKQCGFDSVSNAILMAGGEVDRGNGFERLVDYWALNTQTFQWLQIPSQMPCPLIEPRLTACHSGNIFVWGDFDQPLPRMPPHGTHLRILRVSGLETVSRQPPVYSSFAPPAYPSVDNKSGGTNPPYPSDTYGNQGGGEPALPYPCYKGQPEFDPNQEGGYTQTSDGQNAYYPKKKKKSCSIQ
;
A
#
# COMPACT_ATOMS: atom_id res chain seq x y z
N MET A 1 -9.83 -20.46 10.97
CA MET A 1 -9.11 -19.16 10.98
C MET A 1 -10.12 -18.10 10.62
N ARG A 2 -10.22 -17.00 11.36
CA ARG A 2 -11.21 -15.94 11.06
C ARG A 2 -10.44 -14.67 10.72
N VAL A 3 -10.17 -14.50 9.42
CA VAL A 3 -9.70 -13.22 8.87
C VAL A 3 -10.90 -12.28 8.83
N THR A 4 -10.72 -11.03 9.25
CA THR A 4 -11.78 -10.02 9.25
C THR A 4 -11.32 -8.79 8.50
N THR A 5 -12.19 -8.25 7.66
CA THR A 5 -11.98 -6.98 6.99
C THR A 5 -12.92 -5.93 7.57
N GLU A 6 -12.35 -4.82 8.02
CA GLU A 6 -13.06 -3.65 8.54
C GLU A 6 -12.82 -2.48 7.61
N ASP A 7 -13.89 -1.82 7.14
CA ASP A 7 -13.73 -0.52 6.49
C ASP A 7 -13.54 0.56 7.57
N ILE A 8 -12.36 1.17 7.57
CA ILE A 8 -11.97 2.15 8.58
C ILE A 8 -12.06 3.58 8.06
N THR A 9 -12.58 3.80 6.85
CA THR A 9 -13.00 5.15 6.46
C THR A 9 -14.31 5.53 7.12
N VAL A 10 -14.69 6.81 7.05
CA VAL A 10 -15.95 7.27 7.64
C VAL A 10 -17.10 6.36 7.20
N ALA A 11 -17.72 5.77 8.23
CA ALA A 11 -18.75 4.76 8.07
C ALA A 11 -20.00 5.35 7.40
N TRP A 12 -20.72 4.50 6.67
CA TRP A 12 -21.98 4.86 6.04
C TRP A 12 -22.93 5.54 7.03
N GLU A 13 -23.58 6.61 6.58
CA GLU A 13 -24.63 7.34 7.29
C GLU A 13 -24.22 8.05 8.60
N GLN A 14 -22.97 7.91 9.04
CA GLN A 14 -22.47 8.62 10.21
C GLN A 14 -22.06 10.05 9.84
N PRO A 15 -22.28 11.04 10.73
CA PRO A 15 -21.74 12.37 10.52
C PRO A 15 -20.21 12.27 10.46
N PRO A 16 -19.55 12.94 9.50
CA PRO A 16 -18.10 12.93 9.42
C PRO A 16 -17.50 13.58 10.68
N HIS A 17 -16.28 13.19 11.02
CA HIS A 17 -15.59 13.77 12.16
C HIS A 17 -15.39 15.28 11.91
N PRO A 18 -15.42 16.18 12.92
CA PRO A 18 -15.24 17.62 12.69
C PRO A 18 -13.95 17.96 11.92
N LEU A 19 -12.88 17.18 12.10
CA LEU A 19 -11.63 17.37 11.33
C LEU A 19 -11.78 17.11 9.83
N ASP A 20 -12.79 16.36 9.38
CA ASP A 20 -13.08 16.20 7.96
C ASP A 20 -13.48 17.52 7.30
N SER A 21 -14.03 18.51 8.03
CA SER A 21 -14.29 19.82 7.44
C SER A 21 -12.99 20.55 7.05
N GLN A 22 -11.87 20.19 7.69
CA GLN A 22 -10.56 20.76 7.43
C GLN A 22 -9.71 19.90 6.49
N TYR A 23 -9.72 18.57 6.67
CA TYR A 23 -8.83 17.63 5.99
C TYR A 23 -9.55 16.63 5.06
N GLY A 24 -10.88 16.67 4.96
CA GLY A 24 -11.68 15.75 4.15
C GLY A 24 -11.43 15.85 2.63
N LYS A 25 -10.73 16.90 2.16
CA LYS A 25 -10.26 17.03 0.77
C LYS A 25 -9.43 15.82 0.29
N TRP A 26 -8.82 15.09 1.21
CA TRP A 26 -7.95 13.94 0.98
C TRP A 26 -8.67 12.62 0.67
N ARG A 27 -10.01 12.63 0.67
CA ARG A 27 -10.85 11.46 0.36
C ARG A 27 -10.86 11.04 -1.12
N MET A 28 -9.96 11.52 -1.98
CA MET A 28 -9.85 11.04 -3.37
C MET A 28 -8.45 10.46 -3.52
N ALA A 29 -8.29 9.29 -4.16
CA ALA A 29 -6.98 8.65 -4.21
C ALA A 29 -6.01 9.47 -5.07
N VAL A 30 -4.99 10.04 -4.42
CA VAL A 30 -3.90 10.83 -5.01
C VAL A 30 -2.54 10.42 -4.43
N PHE A 31 -2.51 9.25 -3.80
CA PHE A 31 -1.39 8.81 -2.98
C PHE A 31 -0.53 7.80 -3.73
N GLN A 32 0.78 7.92 -3.52
CA GLN A 32 1.78 7.06 -4.15
C GLN A 32 2.12 5.85 -3.30
N ASP A 33 1.91 5.92 -1.98
CA ASP A 33 2.25 4.87 -1.00
C ASP A 33 1.55 5.17 0.34
N VAL A 34 1.48 4.19 1.24
CA VAL A 34 0.94 4.32 2.60
C VAL A 34 1.79 3.53 3.57
N GLN A 35 2.08 4.10 4.74
CA GLN A 35 2.77 3.38 5.81
C GLN A 35 2.11 3.63 7.17
N GLU A 36 2.03 2.60 8.00
CA GLU A 36 1.51 2.71 9.37
C GLU A 36 2.58 3.28 10.31
N SER A 37 2.14 4.06 11.30
CA SER A 37 2.97 4.52 12.40
C SER A 37 3.48 3.34 13.24
N ILE A 38 4.60 3.54 13.93
CA ILE A 38 5.19 2.50 14.77
C ILE A 38 4.28 2.05 15.92
N ASP A 39 3.37 2.94 16.38
CA ASP A 39 2.38 2.66 17.42
C ASP A 39 1.03 2.18 16.88
N GLY A 40 0.86 2.07 15.55
CA GLY A 40 -0.39 1.65 14.90
C GLY A 40 -1.54 2.68 14.93
N SER A 41 -1.31 3.87 15.51
CA SER A 41 -2.37 4.87 15.67
C SER A 41 -2.65 5.71 14.42
N LYS A 42 -1.73 5.74 13.44
CA LYS A 42 -1.84 6.56 12.22
C LYS A 42 -1.39 5.83 10.97
N LEU A 43 -1.96 6.23 9.84
CA LEU A 43 -1.47 5.93 8.51
C LEU A 43 -0.93 7.22 7.87
N TYR A 44 0.25 7.12 7.28
CA TYR A 44 0.91 8.17 6.55
C TYR A 44 0.81 7.88 5.06
N PHE A 45 -0.04 8.65 4.38
CA PHE A 45 -0.22 8.58 2.95
C PHE A 45 0.80 9.48 2.26
N LEU A 46 1.65 8.90 1.40
CA LEU A 46 2.62 9.64 0.60
C LEU A 46 1.90 10.36 -0.54
N TYR A 47 1.92 11.69 -0.49
CA TYR A 47 1.22 12.53 -1.45
C TYR A 47 2.18 13.17 -2.46
N ASP A 48 1.91 12.93 -3.75
CA ASP A 48 2.58 13.60 -4.87
C ASP A 48 1.63 14.64 -5.49
N SER A 49 1.96 15.91 -5.30
CA SER A 49 1.16 17.00 -5.83
C SER A 49 1.13 17.08 -7.35
N GLN A 50 2.17 16.60 -8.04
CA GLN A 50 2.19 16.60 -9.51
C GLN A 50 1.31 15.49 -10.07
N ALA A 51 1.29 14.33 -9.41
CA ALA A 51 0.37 13.24 -9.77
C ALA A 51 -1.09 13.68 -9.57
N ASP A 52 -1.38 14.40 -8.48
CA ASP A 52 -2.70 14.97 -8.20
C ASP A 52 -3.18 15.89 -9.34
N GLU A 53 -2.35 16.86 -9.75
CA GLU A 53 -2.66 17.78 -10.87
C GLU A 53 -2.90 17.06 -12.20
N GLN A 54 -2.31 15.88 -12.39
CA GLN A 54 -2.37 15.11 -13.64
C GLN A 54 -3.40 13.99 -13.62
N SER A 55 -4.01 13.69 -12.46
CA SER A 55 -4.91 12.54 -12.29
C SER A 55 -6.19 12.68 -13.14
N GLY A 56 -6.63 13.91 -13.40
CA GLY A 56 -7.89 14.23 -14.06
C GLY A 56 -9.15 13.91 -13.22
N THR A 57 -9.01 13.19 -12.10
CA THR A 57 -10.13 12.77 -11.24
C THR A 57 -10.24 13.61 -9.96
N SER A 58 -9.13 14.15 -9.46
CA SER A 58 -9.06 14.84 -8.16
C SER A 58 -9.20 16.37 -8.23
N GLY A 59 -9.25 16.94 -9.44
CA GLY A 59 -9.38 18.38 -9.66
C GLY A 59 -8.04 19.13 -9.61
N GLN A 60 -7.96 20.15 -8.77
CA GLN A 60 -6.75 20.95 -8.55
C GLN A 60 -5.90 20.36 -7.42
N ARG A 61 -4.60 20.67 -7.44
CA ARG A 61 -3.65 20.33 -6.37
C ARG A 61 -4.20 20.66 -4.98
N LYS A 62 -4.18 19.70 -4.06
CA LYS A 62 -4.76 19.84 -2.71
C LYS A 62 -3.79 20.33 -1.63
N GLY A 63 -2.49 20.19 -1.84
CA GLY A 63 -1.46 20.52 -0.85
C GLY A 63 -0.03 20.44 -1.41
N TYR A 64 0.97 20.56 -0.54
CA TYR A 64 2.39 20.36 -0.90
C TYR A 64 2.80 18.89 -0.83
N PRO A 65 3.82 18.44 -1.60
CA PRO A 65 4.37 17.11 -1.49
C PRO A 65 4.73 16.77 -0.04
N GLY A 66 4.39 15.55 0.40
CA GLY A 66 4.64 15.15 1.78
C GLY A 66 3.76 14.02 2.26
N LEU A 67 3.42 14.03 3.55
CA LEU A 67 2.60 13.00 4.19
C LEU A 67 1.25 13.57 4.58
N VAL A 68 0.19 12.86 4.24
CA VAL A 68 -1.17 13.12 4.73
C VAL A 68 -1.49 12.10 5.81
N ILE A 69 -2.00 12.58 6.94
CA ILE A 69 -2.12 11.78 8.16
C ILE A 69 -3.57 11.36 8.33
N PHE A 70 -3.79 10.05 8.37
CA PHE A 70 -5.07 9.44 8.73
C PHE A 70 -4.96 8.81 10.11
N ASP A 71 -5.84 9.19 11.04
CA ASP A 71 -5.87 8.61 12.38
C ASP A 71 -6.78 7.38 12.40
N THR A 72 -6.25 6.22 12.80
CA THR A 72 -6.98 4.95 12.74
C THR A 72 -8.04 4.83 13.83
N ASN A 73 -7.92 5.59 14.93
CA ASN A 73 -8.90 5.61 16.02
C ASN A 73 -10.07 6.55 15.69
N PHE A 74 -9.76 7.75 15.18
CA PHE A 74 -10.81 8.69 14.76
C PHE A 74 -11.39 8.38 13.38
N LYS A 75 -10.75 7.50 12.60
CA LYS A 75 -11.17 7.09 11.26
C LYS A 75 -11.33 8.28 10.30
N CYS A 76 -10.43 9.26 10.42
CA CYS A 76 -10.46 10.48 9.60
C CYS A 76 -9.05 11.03 9.35
N PHE A 77 -8.95 11.93 8.38
CA PHE A 77 -7.73 12.70 8.14
C PHE A 77 -7.58 13.80 9.19
N VAL A 78 -6.39 13.92 9.77
CA VAL A 78 -6.12 14.79 10.93
C VAL A 78 -4.99 15.79 10.71
N GLY A 79 -4.25 15.68 9.61
CA GLY A 79 -3.11 16.56 9.36
C GLY A 79 -2.41 16.31 8.04
N GLU A 80 -1.47 17.20 7.74
CA GLU A 80 -0.56 17.11 6.59
C GLU A 80 0.83 17.63 7.01
N ILE A 81 1.88 17.00 6.49
CA ILE A 81 3.28 17.32 6.75
C ILE A 81 3.95 17.54 5.40
N SER A 82 4.40 18.75 5.12
CA SER A 82 5.15 19.06 3.91
C SER A 82 6.59 18.55 4.00
N ILE A 83 7.03 17.77 3.02
CA ILE A 83 8.42 17.31 2.90
C ILE A 83 9.10 18.10 1.79
N HIS A 84 10.17 18.80 2.14
CA HIS A 84 10.95 19.63 1.22
C HIS A 84 12.18 18.85 0.71
N THR A 85 11.94 17.88 -0.18
CA THR A 85 12.99 17.12 -0.86
C THR A 85 12.92 17.33 -2.38
N PRO A 86 14.05 17.28 -3.10
CA PRO A 86 14.05 17.34 -4.56
C PRO A 86 13.25 16.18 -5.18
N GLY A 87 12.66 16.43 -6.34
CA GLY A 87 11.96 15.41 -7.13
C GLY A 87 10.51 15.13 -6.72
N LYS A 88 9.89 14.21 -7.45
CA LYS A 88 8.52 13.72 -7.22
C LYS A 88 8.54 12.61 -6.18
N MET A 89 7.50 12.55 -5.34
CA MET A 89 7.36 11.49 -4.34
C MET A 89 7.03 10.16 -5.04
N LYS A 90 7.77 9.08 -4.74
CA LYS A 90 7.56 7.77 -5.38
C LYS A 90 7.19 6.67 -4.40
N PHE A 91 8.01 6.47 -3.37
CA PHE A 91 7.87 5.35 -2.43
C PHE A 91 8.19 5.79 -1.00
N LEU A 92 7.50 5.19 -0.03
CA LEU A 92 7.69 5.39 1.39
C LEU A 92 7.77 4.04 2.08
N PHE A 93 8.86 3.74 2.77
CA PHE A 93 9.01 2.48 3.51
C PHE A 93 9.12 2.75 5.01
N ALA A 94 8.34 2.06 5.83
CA ALA A 94 8.47 2.13 7.29
C ALA A 94 9.73 1.42 7.79
N LEU A 95 10.45 2.04 8.73
CA LEU A 95 11.48 1.36 9.50
C LEU A 95 10.86 0.71 10.75
N LYS A 96 11.35 -0.48 11.11
CA LYS A 96 10.95 -1.20 12.35
C LYS A 96 11.46 -0.56 13.64
N CYS A 97 12.14 0.57 13.55
CA CYS A 97 12.71 1.28 14.70
C CYS A 97 12.07 2.67 14.81
N PRO A 98 11.89 3.17 16.04
CA PRO A 98 11.41 4.53 16.23
C PRO A 98 12.45 5.54 15.74
N SER A 99 11.98 6.75 15.51
CA SER A 99 12.85 7.90 15.34
C SER A 99 13.59 8.19 16.64
N PRO A 100 14.74 8.89 16.60
CA PRO A 100 15.43 9.34 17.81
C PRO A 100 14.55 10.22 18.72
N GLN A 101 13.49 10.82 18.19
CA GLN A 101 12.53 11.64 18.93
C GLN A 101 11.29 10.84 19.38
N GLY A 102 11.29 9.51 19.24
CA GLY A 102 10.19 8.63 19.65
C GLY A 102 9.03 8.52 18.66
N GLY A 103 9.10 9.21 17.52
CA GLY A 103 8.13 9.12 16.43
C GLY A 103 8.39 7.93 15.50
N SER A 104 7.71 7.90 14.35
CA SER A 104 7.97 6.93 13.30
C SER A 104 9.16 7.34 12.43
N SER A 105 9.87 6.38 11.85
CA SER A 105 10.92 6.61 10.88
C SER A 105 10.59 5.95 9.54
N PHE A 106 10.84 6.68 8.46
CA PHE A 106 10.58 6.23 7.10
C PHE A 106 11.81 6.39 6.20
N VAL A 107 11.83 5.63 5.11
CA VAL A 107 12.71 5.83 3.97
C VAL A 107 11.86 6.36 2.82
N LEU A 108 12.20 7.54 2.32
CA LEU A 108 11.56 8.19 1.21
C LEU A 108 12.42 8.06 -0.05
N VAL A 109 11.81 7.63 -1.15
CA VAL A 109 12.41 7.66 -2.48
C VAL A 109 11.72 8.73 -3.32
N THR A 110 12.52 9.64 -3.90
CA THR A 110 12.03 10.64 -4.85
C THR A 110 12.72 10.54 -6.20
N GLU A 111 12.01 11.00 -7.23
CA GLU A 111 12.45 10.90 -8.63
C GLU A 111 12.63 12.28 -9.26
N GLU A 112 13.78 12.49 -9.90
CA GLU A 112 14.06 13.66 -10.74
C GLU A 112 14.31 13.24 -12.18
N HIS A 113 13.85 14.05 -13.14
CA HIS A 113 14.14 13.89 -14.56
C HIS A 113 15.09 14.99 -14.99
N ILE A 114 16.34 14.64 -15.25
CA ILE A 114 17.39 15.60 -15.59
C ILE A 114 18.07 15.14 -16.87
N TYR A 115 18.03 15.97 -17.92
CA TYR A 115 18.64 15.71 -19.23
C TYR A 115 18.32 14.33 -19.83
N GLY A 116 17.08 13.84 -19.66
CA GLY A 116 16.64 12.55 -20.18
C GLY A 116 17.09 11.34 -19.36
N GLN A 117 17.75 11.56 -18.21
CA GLN A 117 18.06 10.54 -17.23
C GLN A 117 17.15 10.66 -16.02
N ILE A 118 16.81 9.51 -15.44
CA ILE A 118 16.07 9.45 -14.18
C ILE A 118 17.09 9.38 -13.04
N ARG A 119 16.91 10.21 -12.01
CA ARG A 119 17.73 10.22 -10.81
C ARG A 119 16.86 9.91 -9.60
N LEU A 120 17.24 8.90 -8.84
CA LEU A 120 16.54 8.50 -7.62
C LEU A 120 17.30 9.00 -6.39
N ASN A 121 16.65 9.84 -5.59
CA ASN A 121 17.15 10.23 -4.29
C ASN A 121 16.54 9.32 -3.22
N VAL A 122 17.35 8.94 -2.23
CA VAL A 122 16.92 8.09 -1.12
C VAL A 122 17.25 8.81 0.18
N SER A 123 16.23 9.12 0.97
CA SER A 123 16.35 9.89 2.21
C SER A 123 15.68 9.17 3.36
N ARG A 124 16.19 9.34 4.58
CA ARG A 124 15.49 8.98 5.79
C ARG A 124 14.72 10.17 6.33
N VAL A 125 13.46 9.94 6.68
CA VAL A 125 12.55 10.90 7.29
C VAL A 125 12.23 10.41 8.70
N ASP A 126 12.57 11.20 9.70
CA ASP A 126 12.29 10.92 11.11
C ASP A 126 11.20 11.89 11.59
N LEU A 127 10.10 11.35 12.11
CA LEU A 127 9.02 12.17 12.68
C LEU A 127 9.23 12.47 14.16
N SER A 128 8.61 13.54 14.65
CA SER A 128 8.50 13.87 16.07
C SER A 128 7.63 12.85 16.83
N HIS A 129 7.71 12.86 18.17
CA HIS A 129 6.97 11.93 19.04
C HIS A 129 5.45 11.90 18.81
N ASP A 130 4.84 13.05 18.46
CA ASP A 130 3.42 13.17 18.16
C ASP A 130 3.05 12.61 16.78
N GLY A 131 4.06 12.34 15.94
CA GLY A 131 3.88 11.89 14.56
C GLY A 131 3.25 12.94 13.66
N LEU A 132 3.20 14.22 14.05
CA LEU A 132 2.55 15.31 13.32
C LEU A 132 3.54 16.30 12.69
N SER A 133 4.84 16.13 12.92
CA SER A 133 5.88 16.98 12.32
C SER A 133 7.15 16.20 12.01
N ILE A 134 8.01 16.79 11.17
CA ILE A 134 9.32 16.24 10.84
C ILE A 134 10.31 16.66 11.91
N ALA A 135 10.98 15.69 12.53
CA ALA A 135 12.13 15.93 13.38
C ALA A 135 13.42 16.08 12.56
N ASN A 136 13.59 15.24 11.53
CA ASN A 136 14.77 15.28 10.68
C ASN A 136 14.50 14.68 9.29
N VAL A 137 15.16 15.20 8.26
CA VAL A 137 15.25 14.56 6.93
C VAL A 137 16.70 14.59 6.51
N ARG A 138 17.23 13.44 6.09
CA ARG A 138 18.62 13.34 5.63
C ARG A 138 18.77 12.40 4.44
N PRO A 139 19.66 12.71 3.49
CA PRO A 139 20.01 11.76 2.43
C PRO A 139 20.73 10.54 3.01
N LEU A 140 20.46 9.37 2.45
CA LEU A 140 21.13 8.11 2.81
C LEU A 140 22.32 7.80 1.91
N ILE A 141 22.32 8.34 0.69
CA ILE A 141 23.40 8.20 -0.29
C ILE A 141 23.97 9.57 -0.68
N PRO A 142 25.27 9.67 -0.98
CA PRO A 142 25.92 10.95 -1.29
C PRO A 142 25.43 11.56 -2.61
N GLU A 143 25.05 10.71 -3.56
CA GLU A 143 24.58 11.11 -4.89
C GLU A 143 23.36 10.28 -5.28
N ALA A 144 22.40 10.91 -5.97
CA ALA A 144 21.23 10.23 -6.52
C ALA A 144 21.64 9.10 -7.49
N LEU A 145 20.91 7.99 -7.47
CA LEU A 145 21.13 6.88 -8.40
C LEU A 145 20.65 7.28 -9.79
N THR A 146 21.57 7.33 -10.76
CA THR A 146 21.23 7.60 -12.16
C THR A 146 20.86 6.30 -12.86
N ILE A 147 19.64 6.24 -13.37
CA ILE A 147 19.07 5.07 -14.04
C ILE A 147 18.54 5.45 -15.44
N GLY A 148 18.50 4.47 -16.34
CA GLY A 148 18.16 4.69 -17.75
C GLY A 148 16.76 4.23 -18.14
N GLY A 149 15.95 3.76 -17.20
CA GLY A 149 14.63 3.22 -17.49
C GLY A 149 13.86 2.90 -16.23
N GLU A 150 13.06 1.85 -16.29
CA GLU A 150 12.21 1.42 -15.19
C GLU A 150 13.00 0.97 -13.98
N TYR A 151 12.34 1.05 -12.83
CA TYR A 151 12.88 0.66 -11.55
C TYR A 151 11.80 0.12 -10.63
N ILE A 152 12.24 -0.71 -9.70
CA ILE A 152 11.47 -1.22 -8.57
C ILE A 152 12.31 -0.93 -7.33
N CYS A 153 11.71 -0.32 -6.32
CA CYS A 153 12.31 -0.19 -5.00
C CYS A 153 11.61 -1.18 -4.08
N SER A 154 12.30 -1.79 -3.13
CA SER A 154 11.65 -2.61 -2.10
C SER A 154 12.51 -2.62 -0.85
N MET A 155 11.90 -2.82 0.32
CA MET A 155 12.63 -2.86 1.58
C MET A 155 12.79 -4.29 2.07
N ARG A 156 13.98 -4.62 2.57
CA ARG A 156 14.25 -5.94 3.14
C ARG A 156 13.48 -6.15 4.43
N ASP A 157 12.94 -7.36 4.59
CA ASP A 157 12.27 -7.75 5.82
C ASP A 157 13.24 -8.19 6.92
N ASP A 158 14.48 -8.53 6.59
CA ASP A 158 15.47 -9.05 7.54
C ASP A 158 16.50 -8.00 8.00
N LEU A 159 16.79 -6.98 7.17
CA LEU A 159 17.77 -5.93 7.43
C LEU A 159 17.18 -4.55 7.10
N PRO A 160 17.65 -3.46 7.75
CA PRO A 160 17.18 -2.11 7.44
C PRO A 160 17.87 -1.59 6.18
N GLU A 161 17.64 -2.28 5.05
CA GLU A 161 18.15 -1.89 3.75
C GLU A 161 17.01 -1.79 2.75
N ILE A 162 17.06 -0.73 1.94
CA ILE A 162 16.27 -0.63 0.72
C ILE A 162 17.09 -1.20 -0.44
N VAL A 163 16.43 -1.98 -1.29
CA VAL A 163 16.98 -2.51 -2.53
C VAL A 163 16.33 -1.76 -3.69
N VAL A 164 17.15 -1.09 -4.48
CA VAL A 164 16.73 -0.45 -5.73
C VAL A 164 17.16 -1.35 -6.88
N MET A 165 16.22 -1.73 -7.72
CA MET A 165 16.43 -2.51 -8.94
C MET A 165 16.11 -1.61 -10.13
N ALA A 166 17.00 -1.46 -11.11
CA ALA A 166 16.73 -0.61 -12.26
C ALA A 166 17.39 -1.06 -13.56
N ASN A 167 16.79 -0.63 -14.66
CA ASN A 167 17.33 -0.76 -16.01
C ASN A 167 18.32 0.37 -16.35
N PRO A 168 19.22 0.19 -17.34
CA PRO A 168 19.40 -1.00 -18.20
C PRO A 168 20.34 -2.05 -17.58
N GLY A 169 20.13 -3.32 -17.97
CA GLY A 169 20.94 -4.46 -17.54
C GLY A 169 20.85 -4.67 -16.04
N LEU A 170 19.68 -5.15 -15.60
CA LEU A 170 19.18 -5.24 -14.23
C LEU A 170 20.25 -4.95 -13.16
N GLN A 171 20.31 -3.69 -12.76
CA GLN A 171 21.24 -3.15 -11.78
C GLN A 171 20.57 -3.13 -10.43
N ILE A 172 21.31 -3.50 -9.38
CA ILE A 172 20.79 -3.63 -8.03
C ILE A 172 21.71 -2.87 -7.08
N TRP A 173 21.12 -1.97 -6.29
CA TRP A 173 21.77 -1.25 -5.20
C TRP A 173 21.11 -1.63 -3.88
N ARG A 174 21.92 -1.94 -2.88
CA ARG A 174 21.49 -2.12 -1.49
C ARG A 174 21.93 -0.92 -0.68
N ILE A 175 21.00 -0.17 -0.09
CA ILE A 175 21.29 1.06 0.64
C ILE A 175 20.92 0.85 2.10
N ASN A 176 21.85 1.13 3.02
CA ASN A 176 21.61 1.06 4.46
C ASN A 176 20.74 2.25 4.89
N CYS A 177 19.63 1.98 5.56
CA CYS A 177 18.67 2.98 6.01
C CYS A 177 18.95 3.53 7.42
N MET A 178 19.93 2.96 8.12
CA MET A 178 20.30 3.33 9.49
C MET A 178 21.48 4.28 9.59
N THR A 179 22.08 4.70 8.46
CA THR A 179 23.23 5.60 8.50
C THR A 179 22.84 6.98 9.05
N GLU A 180 23.74 7.58 9.82
CA GLU A 180 23.58 8.94 10.33
C GLU A 180 24.03 9.98 9.30
N SER A 181 24.95 9.61 8.41
CA SER A 181 25.44 10.42 7.30
C SER A 181 25.29 9.67 5.97
N PRO A 182 25.27 10.38 4.83
CA PRO A 182 25.22 9.75 3.52
C PRO A 182 26.41 8.81 3.30
N GLN A 183 26.15 7.58 2.87
CA GLN A 183 27.18 6.57 2.57
C GLN A 183 26.91 5.95 1.20
N PRO A 184 27.95 5.45 0.49
CA PRO A 184 27.74 4.65 -0.70
C PRO A 184 26.84 3.43 -0.41
N PRO A 185 26.13 2.90 -1.43
CA PRO A 185 25.37 1.65 -1.29
C PRO A 185 26.24 0.53 -0.70
N VAL A 186 25.68 -0.24 0.24
CA VAL A 186 26.30 -1.40 0.89
C VAL A 186 26.78 -2.43 -0.13
N ALA A 187 26.01 -2.61 -1.19
CA ALA A 187 26.39 -3.43 -2.33
C ALA A 187 25.79 -2.86 -3.61
N THR A 188 26.52 -3.03 -4.71
CA THR A 188 26.05 -2.75 -6.06
C THR A 188 26.47 -3.87 -6.98
N PHE A 189 25.54 -4.42 -7.75
CA PHE A 189 25.84 -5.45 -8.73
C PHE A 189 24.86 -5.41 -9.89
N ARG A 190 25.22 -6.08 -10.99
CA ARG A 190 24.35 -6.28 -12.14
C ARG A 190 24.12 -7.75 -12.32
N VAL A 191 22.89 -8.12 -12.68
CA VAL A 191 22.57 -9.50 -13.02
C VAL A 191 23.18 -9.81 -14.39
N PRO A 192 23.99 -10.87 -14.52
CA PRO A 192 24.51 -11.30 -15.81
C PRO A 192 23.40 -11.68 -16.81
N GLY A 193 23.65 -11.41 -18.09
CA GLY A 193 22.64 -11.56 -19.14
C GLY A 193 21.79 -10.30 -19.28
N SER A 194 21.11 -10.14 -20.42
CA SER A 194 20.27 -8.97 -20.72
C SER A 194 18.93 -9.00 -19.95
N ALA A 195 18.95 -9.34 -18.66
CA ALA A 195 17.78 -9.32 -17.81
C ALA A 195 17.28 -7.87 -17.67
N ASP A 196 15.96 -7.70 -17.79
CA ASP A 196 15.31 -6.41 -17.87
C ASP A 196 13.98 -6.45 -17.08
N LEU A 197 13.72 -5.39 -16.31
CA LEU A 197 12.49 -5.27 -15.51
C LEU A 197 11.21 -5.23 -16.37
N ASN A 198 11.31 -5.01 -17.68
CA ASN A 198 10.20 -5.08 -18.62
C ASN A 198 9.59 -6.48 -18.75
N HIS A 199 10.30 -7.53 -18.34
CA HIS A 199 9.82 -8.90 -18.39
C HIS A 199 9.00 -9.31 -17.17
N PHE A 200 9.04 -8.52 -16.10
CA PHE A 200 8.37 -8.83 -14.84
C PHE A 200 7.16 -7.92 -14.64
N TYR A 201 6.18 -8.43 -13.92
CA TYR A 201 5.01 -7.68 -13.50
C TYR A 201 5.38 -6.73 -12.35
N ASP A 202 6.05 -7.27 -11.33
CA ASP A 202 6.52 -6.54 -10.15
C ASP A 202 7.65 -7.33 -9.44
N GLY A 203 8.21 -6.80 -8.35
CA GLY A 203 9.31 -7.41 -7.59
C GLY A 203 9.27 -7.10 -6.10
N PHE A 204 9.40 -8.14 -5.28
CA PHE A 204 9.34 -8.07 -3.81
C PHE A 204 10.57 -8.67 -3.16
N LEU A 205 10.85 -8.30 -1.92
CA LEU A 205 11.91 -8.91 -1.12
C LEU A 205 11.31 -9.88 -0.11
N ASN A 206 11.88 -11.08 -0.06
CA ASN A 206 11.46 -12.07 0.91
C ASN A 206 12.59 -13.05 1.22
N ASN A 207 12.90 -13.24 2.50
CA ASN A 207 13.87 -14.24 2.95
C ASN A 207 15.24 -14.13 2.24
N GLY A 208 15.73 -12.91 2.03
CA GLY A 208 17.03 -12.66 1.36
C GLY A 208 17.02 -12.91 -0.16
N ASN A 209 15.85 -13.07 -0.77
CA ASN A 209 15.68 -13.17 -2.21
C ASN A 209 14.85 -12.00 -2.73
N ILE A 210 15.14 -11.59 -3.96
CA ILE A 210 14.21 -10.83 -4.78
C ILE A 210 13.31 -11.84 -5.49
N ILE A 211 12.00 -11.66 -5.36
CA ILE A 211 10.96 -12.45 -6.01
C ILE A 211 10.28 -11.56 -7.03
N PHE A 212 10.54 -11.79 -8.31
CA PHE A 212 9.84 -11.14 -9.41
C PHE A 212 8.57 -11.92 -9.75
N LEU A 213 7.44 -11.20 -9.77
CA LEU A 213 6.19 -11.73 -10.29
C LEU A 213 6.24 -11.73 -11.81
N SER A 214 5.75 -12.81 -12.41
CA SER A 214 5.79 -12.96 -13.87
C SER A 214 4.71 -12.13 -14.54
N ALA A 215 5.01 -11.67 -15.74
CA ALA A 215 4.05 -11.03 -16.62
C ALA A 215 3.79 -11.88 -17.86
N THR A 216 2.56 -11.88 -18.34
CA THR A 216 2.21 -12.38 -19.67
C THR A 216 2.71 -11.38 -20.75
N PRO A 217 2.85 -11.80 -22.03
CA PRO A 217 3.37 -10.93 -23.09
C PRO A 217 2.56 -9.63 -23.33
N ASP A 218 1.28 -9.66 -23.02
CA ASP A 218 0.36 -8.52 -23.06
C ASP A 218 0.35 -7.67 -21.78
N GLY A 219 1.19 -8.02 -20.79
CA GLY A 219 1.46 -7.25 -19.58
C GLY A 219 0.52 -7.54 -18.41
N HIS A 220 -0.24 -8.63 -18.44
CA HIS A 220 -1.02 -9.07 -17.27
C HIS A 220 -0.13 -9.80 -16.28
N PHE A 221 -0.59 -9.89 -15.04
CA PHE A 221 0.02 -10.74 -14.04
C PHE A 221 -0.12 -12.22 -14.44
N ASP A 222 1.01 -12.93 -14.52
CA ASP A 222 1.08 -14.39 -14.66
C ASP A 222 1.27 -15.01 -13.28
N ASN A 223 0.19 -15.62 -12.78
CA ASN A 223 0.14 -16.28 -11.49
C ASN A 223 0.80 -17.68 -11.47
N THR A 224 1.19 -18.22 -12.62
CA THR A 224 1.66 -19.61 -12.74
C THR A 224 3.12 -19.80 -12.39
N ARG A 225 3.90 -18.72 -12.30
CA ARG A 225 5.33 -18.79 -12.02
C ARG A 225 5.83 -17.50 -11.36
N VAL A 226 6.97 -17.62 -10.70
CA VAL A 226 7.76 -16.48 -10.17
C VAL A 226 9.22 -16.67 -10.51
N HIS A 227 9.99 -15.59 -10.43
CA HIS A 227 11.43 -15.63 -10.67
C HIS A 227 12.20 -15.17 -9.44
N LEU A 228 13.25 -15.89 -9.08
CA LEU A 228 14.02 -15.69 -7.87
C LEU A 228 15.44 -15.27 -8.20
N LEU A 229 15.90 -14.24 -7.50
CA LEU A 229 17.30 -13.81 -7.49
C LEU A 229 17.78 -13.73 -6.04
N SER A 230 18.79 -14.52 -5.69
CA SER A 230 19.37 -14.44 -4.35
C SER A 230 20.22 -13.20 -4.19
N LEU A 231 20.02 -12.44 -3.11
CA LEU A 231 20.89 -11.31 -2.77
C LEU A 231 22.28 -11.75 -2.33
N ASN A 232 22.45 -12.99 -1.87
CA ASN A 232 23.73 -13.54 -1.44
C ASN A 232 24.53 -14.17 -2.59
N ASN A 233 23.86 -14.58 -3.67
CA ASN A 233 24.48 -15.15 -4.86
C ASN A 233 23.80 -14.65 -6.14
N PRO A 234 24.06 -13.40 -6.57
CA PRO A 234 23.27 -12.72 -7.60
C PRO A 234 23.66 -13.08 -9.04
N GLN A 235 24.09 -14.32 -9.29
CA GLN A 235 24.62 -14.72 -10.60
C GLN A 235 23.53 -15.08 -11.62
N HIS A 236 22.42 -15.65 -11.16
CA HIS A 236 21.36 -16.15 -12.04
C HIS A 236 19.98 -15.92 -11.45
N ILE A 237 19.03 -15.60 -12.34
CA ILE A 237 17.60 -15.63 -12.02
C ILE A 237 17.10 -17.04 -12.30
N THR A 238 16.42 -17.64 -11.31
CA THR A 238 15.81 -18.96 -11.43
C THR A 238 14.29 -18.85 -11.44
N SER A 239 13.60 -19.66 -12.22
CA SER A 239 12.13 -19.64 -12.27
C SER A 239 11.56 -20.77 -11.43
N GLN A 240 10.48 -20.51 -10.70
CA GLN A 240 9.71 -21.50 -9.95
C GLN A 240 8.26 -21.48 -10.41
N ASN A 241 7.70 -22.67 -10.64
CA ASN A 241 6.28 -22.80 -10.95
C ASN A 241 5.46 -22.68 -9.66
N CYS A 242 4.34 -21.99 -9.75
CA CYS A 242 3.38 -21.86 -8.67
C CYS A 242 2.29 -22.93 -8.79
N THR A 243 1.79 -23.40 -7.65
CA THR A 243 0.67 -24.33 -7.57
C THR A 243 -0.55 -23.66 -6.93
N GLY A 244 -1.74 -24.18 -7.23
CA GLY A 244 -2.98 -23.61 -6.73
C GLY A 244 -3.32 -24.04 -5.31
N ASP A 245 -4.28 -23.33 -4.74
CA ASP A 245 -4.95 -23.72 -3.52
C ASP A 245 -5.59 -25.11 -3.73
N PRO A 246 -5.43 -26.08 -2.81
CA PRO A 246 -5.95 -27.44 -3.00
C PRO A 246 -7.47 -27.51 -3.20
N GLN A 247 -8.21 -26.52 -2.72
CA GLN A 247 -9.66 -26.46 -2.80
C GLN A 247 -10.15 -25.45 -3.84
N ARG A 248 -9.42 -24.36 -4.04
CA ARG A 248 -9.87 -23.20 -4.84
C ARG A 248 -9.09 -23.00 -6.14
N GLY A 249 -8.00 -23.74 -6.33
CA GLY A 249 -7.15 -23.62 -7.52
C GLY A 249 -6.31 -22.34 -7.50
N MET A 250 -5.97 -21.86 -8.69
CA MET A 250 -5.15 -20.65 -8.86
C MET A 250 -6.01 -19.38 -8.81
N PRO A 251 -5.45 -18.23 -8.40
CA PRO A 251 -6.16 -16.96 -8.56
C PRO A 251 -6.50 -16.72 -10.03
N ILE A 252 -7.67 -16.17 -10.33
CA ILE A 252 -8.01 -15.82 -11.72
C ILE A 252 -7.02 -14.75 -12.23
N PRO A 253 -6.45 -14.89 -13.44
CA PRO A 253 -5.64 -13.84 -14.07
C PRO A 253 -6.39 -12.51 -14.12
N ARG A 254 -5.73 -11.43 -13.69
CA ARG A 254 -6.36 -10.14 -13.42
C ARG A 254 -5.38 -8.97 -13.61
N LYS A 255 -5.91 -7.75 -13.68
CA LYS A 255 -5.14 -6.49 -13.71
C LYS A 255 -5.34 -5.70 -12.43
N GLN A 256 -4.49 -4.69 -12.21
CA GLN A 256 -4.67 -3.67 -11.16
C GLN A 256 -4.95 -4.27 -9.78
N CYS A 257 -4.31 -5.40 -9.45
CA CYS A 257 -4.40 -5.98 -8.13
C CYS A 257 -3.33 -5.39 -7.23
N GLY A 258 -3.65 -5.25 -5.94
CA GLY A 258 -2.70 -4.78 -4.95
C GLY A 258 -1.82 -5.93 -4.51
N PHE A 259 -0.50 -5.70 -4.47
CA PHE A 259 0.47 -6.66 -3.97
C PHE A 259 1.30 -6.04 -2.86
N ASP A 260 1.65 -6.85 -1.87
CA ASP A 260 2.75 -6.53 -0.96
C ASP A 260 3.35 -7.84 -0.42
N SER A 261 4.53 -7.74 0.18
CA SER A 261 5.20 -8.87 0.80
C SER A 261 5.15 -8.82 2.32
N VAL A 262 4.95 -9.99 2.91
CA VAL A 262 5.12 -10.27 4.33
C VAL A 262 6.09 -11.43 4.48
N SER A 263 6.71 -11.61 5.64
CA SER A 263 7.66 -12.70 5.80
C SER A 263 7.03 -14.06 5.45
N ASN A 264 7.61 -14.72 4.45
CA ASN A 264 7.18 -15.99 3.85
C ASN A 264 5.93 -15.96 2.93
N ALA A 265 5.37 -14.80 2.61
CA ALA A 265 4.27 -14.71 1.65
C ALA A 265 4.26 -13.42 0.82
N ILE A 266 3.71 -13.52 -0.40
CA ILE A 266 3.29 -12.36 -1.19
C ILE A 266 1.76 -12.33 -1.14
N LEU A 267 1.20 -11.21 -0.70
CA LEU A 267 -0.24 -10.99 -0.61
C LEU A 267 -0.74 -10.38 -1.90
N MET A 268 -1.96 -10.74 -2.29
CA MET A 268 -2.68 -10.16 -3.42
C MET A 268 -4.10 -9.82 -3.01
N ALA A 269 -4.57 -8.61 -3.32
CA ALA A 269 -5.94 -8.17 -3.07
C ALA A 269 -6.62 -7.64 -4.34
N GLY A 270 -7.83 -8.13 -4.59
CA GLY A 270 -8.74 -7.56 -5.58
C GLY A 270 -8.18 -7.57 -6.99
N GLY A 271 -8.36 -6.44 -7.69
CA GLY A 271 -8.05 -6.28 -9.10
C GLY A 271 -9.27 -6.44 -9.99
N GLU A 272 -9.05 -6.36 -11.30
CA GLU A 272 -10.12 -6.32 -12.29
C GLU A 272 -9.92 -7.38 -13.38
N VAL A 273 -11.02 -7.94 -13.86
CA VAL A 273 -11.07 -8.90 -14.97
C VAL A 273 -11.93 -8.30 -16.08
N ASP A 274 -11.39 -8.27 -17.29
CA ASP A 274 -12.14 -7.88 -18.48
C ASP A 274 -13.02 -9.06 -18.94
N ARG A 275 -14.34 -8.88 -18.92
CA ARG A 275 -15.32 -9.87 -19.36
C ARG A 275 -15.85 -9.60 -20.77
N GLY A 276 -15.26 -8.65 -21.50
CA GLY A 276 -15.68 -8.23 -22.85
C GLY A 276 -16.83 -7.22 -22.87
N ASN A 277 -17.67 -7.18 -21.82
CA ASN A 277 -18.76 -6.22 -21.66
C ASN A 277 -18.51 -5.19 -20.54
N GLY A 278 -17.27 -5.10 -20.05
CA GLY A 278 -16.88 -4.28 -18.91
C GLY A 278 -15.89 -4.99 -17.99
N PHE A 279 -15.48 -4.27 -16.95
CA PHE A 279 -14.58 -4.78 -15.92
C PHE A 279 -15.37 -5.32 -14.73
N GLU A 280 -15.08 -6.55 -14.34
CA GLU A 280 -15.51 -7.13 -13.07
C GLU A 280 -14.42 -6.87 -12.03
N ARG A 281 -14.77 -6.15 -10.96
CA ARG A 281 -13.87 -5.88 -9.83
C ARG A 281 -13.96 -6.98 -8.80
N LEU A 282 -12.82 -7.52 -8.41
CA LEU A 282 -12.72 -8.64 -7.49
C LEU A 282 -12.54 -8.15 -6.05
N VAL A 283 -13.06 -8.93 -5.11
CA VAL A 283 -13.05 -8.61 -3.66
C VAL A 283 -12.27 -9.64 -2.84
N ASP A 284 -11.65 -10.61 -3.49
CA ASP A 284 -10.93 -11.71 -2.86
C ASP A 284 -9.49 -11.35 -2.47
N TYR A 285 -8.96 -12.13 -1.55
CA TYR A 285 -7.58 -12.06 -1.10
C TYR A 285 -6.87 -13.38 -1.34
N TRP A 286 -5.60 -13.31 -1.71
CA TRP A 286 -4.75 -14.47 -1.92
C TRP A 286 -3.38 -14.27 -1.26
N ALA A 287 -2.74 -15.36 -0.92
CA ALA A 287 -1.35 -15.37 -0.48
C ALA A 287 -0.57 -16.43 -1.25
N LEU A 288 0.57 -16.04 -1.83
CA LEU A 288 1.56 -16.96 -2.35
C LEU A 288 2.56 -17.27 -1.25
N ASN A 289 2.59 -18.51 -0.77
CA ASN A 289 3.63 -18.97 0.15
C ASN A 289 4.98 -19.01 -0.60
N THR A 290 5.97 -18.25 -0.15
CA THR A 290 7.27 -18.12 -0.86
C THR A 290 8.25 -19.25 -0.56
N GLN A 291 7.88 -20.18 0.33
CA GLN A 291 8.66 -21.39 0.60
C GLN A 291 8.19 -22.56 -0.27
N THR A 292 6.87 -22.70 -0.44
CA THR A 292 6.26 -23.80 -1.21
C THR A 292 5.82 -23.40 -2.62
N PHE A 293 5.79 -22.10 -2.92
CA PHE A 293 5.23 -21.53 -4.14
C PHE A 293 3.79 -21.99 -4.40
N GLN A 294 2.99 -22.08 -3.33
CA GLN A 294 1.57 -22.41 -3.40
C GLN A 294 0.72 -21.18 -3.11
N TRP A 295 -0.23 -20.90 -4.00
CA TRP A 295 -1.30 -19.94 -3.76
C TRP A 295 -2.31 -20.51 -2.77
N LEU A 296 -2.75 -19.67 -1.84
CA LEU A 296 -3.79 -19.98 -0.87
C LEU A 296 -4.84 -18.88 -0.93
N GLN A 297 -6.10 -19.26 -1.09
CA GLN A 297 -7.18 -18.28 -1.02
C GLN A 297 -7.47 -17.97 0.44
N ILE A 298 -7.45 -16.68 0.79
CA ILE A 298 -7.81 -16.24 2.13
C ILE A 298 -9.35 -16.20 2.22
N PRO A 299 -9.97 -16.87 3.21
CA PRO A 299 -11.43 -16.94 3.33
C PRO A 299 -12.01 -15.67 3.98
N SER A 300 -11.76 -14.52 3.35
CA SER A 300 -12.33 -13.21 3.64
C SER A 300 -12.52 -12.44 2.34
N GLN A 301 -13.35 -11.41 2.36
CA GLN A 301 -13.60 -10.56 1.20
C GLN A 301 -13.63 -9.09 1.59
N MET A 302 -13.27 -8.22 0.66
CA MET A 302 -13.49 -6.79 0.80
C MET A 302 -14.99 -6.48 0.90
N PRO A 303 -15.41 -5.57 1.80
CA PRO A 303 -16.81 -5.16 1.89
C PRO A 303 -17.28 -4.37 0.67
N CYS A 304 -16.35 -3.82 -0.12
CA CYS A 304 -16.62 -3.15 -1.37
C CYS A 304 -15.49 -3.43 -2.39
N PRO A 305 -15.80 -3.50 -3.69
CA PRO A 305 -14.77 -3.60 -4.73
C PRO A 305 -14.05 -2.27 -4.90
N LEU A 306 -12.72 -2.29 -4.80
CA LEU A 306 -11.90 -1.10 -5.03
C LEU A 306 -11.37 -1.06 -6.47
N ILE A 307 -11.17 0.15 -6.97
CA ILE A 307 -10.45 0.48 -8.20
C ILE A 307 -8.98 0.64 -7.84
N GLU A 308 -8.11 -0.02 -8.60
CA GLU A 308 -6.67 -0.03 -8.36
C GLU A 308 -6.33 -0.24 -6.87
N PRO A 309 -6.85 -1.31 -6.23
CA PRO A 309 -6.50 -1.61 -4.84
C PRO A 309 -4.99 -1.70 -4.69
N ARG A 310 -4.49 -1.09 -3.63
CA ARG A 310 -3.12 -1.19 -3.14
C ARG A 310 -3.12 -1.88 -1.80
N LEU A 311 -2.00 -2.49 -1.47
CA LEU A 311 -1.85 -3.29 -0.28
C LEU A 311 -0.63 -2.80 0.49
N THR A 312 -0.80 -2.57 1.78
CA THR A 312 0.30 -2.21 2.68
C THR A 312 0.28 -3.19 3.84
N ALA A 313 1.32 -4.01 3.95
CA ALA A 313 1.55 -4.88 5.08
C ALA A 313 2.45 -4.18 6.10
N CYS A 314 1.95 -4.05 7.32
CA CYS A 314 2.60 -3.25 8.35
C CYS A 314 3.33 -4.12 9.37
N HIS A 315 4.32 -3.51 10.04
CA HIS A 315 5.11 -4.17 11.06
C HIS A 315 4.30 -4.62 12.29
N SER A 316 3.16 -3.99 12.54
CA SER A 316 2.21 -4.38 13.59
C SER A 316 1.53 -5.74 13.31
N GLY A 317 1.56 -6.22 12.06
CA GLY A 317 0.75 -7.35 11.58
C GLY A 317 -0.57 -6.93 10.94
N ASN A 318 -0.96 -5.65 11.04
CA ASN A 318 -2.08 -5.12 10.27
C ASN A 318 -1.76 -5.11 8.78
N ILE A 319 -2.78 -5.33 7.96
CA ILE A 319 -2.72 -5.14 6.52
C ILE A 319 -3.79 -4.13 6.14
N PHE A 320 -3.42 -3.14 5.35
CA PHE A 320 -4.35 -2.15 4.82
C PHE A 320 -4.50 -2.35 3.32
N VAL A 321 -5.75 -2.40 2.88
CA VAL A 321 -6.11 -2.42 1.46
C VAL A 321 -6.84 -1.13 1.17
N TRP A 322 -6.32 -0.34 0.24
CA TRP A 322 -6.82 1.00 -0.02
C TRP A 322 -6.86 1.28 -1.52
N GLY A 323 -7.78 2.14 -1.96
CA GLY A 323 -8.01 2.37 -3.37
C GLY A 323 -9.24 3.20 -3.62
N ASP A 324 -9.50 3.45 -4.90
CA ASP A 324 -10.64 4.27 -5.32
C ASP A 324 -11.95 3.49 -5.29
N PHE A 325 -13.04 4.23 -5.14
CA PHE A 325 -14.40 3.70 -5.15
C PHE A 325 -15.31 4.71 -5.85
N ASP A 326 -15.96 4.28 -6.93
CA ASP A 326 -16.71 5.14 -7.84
C ASP A 326 -18.23 5.11 -7.66
N GLN A 327 -18.73 4.32 -6.68
CA GLN A 327 -20.16 4.32 -6.41
C GLN A 327 -20.56 5.51 -5.52
N PRO A 328 -21.76 6.08 -5.72
CA PRO A 328 -22.24 7.21 -4.94
C PRO A 328 -22.23 6.92 -3.44
N LEU A 329 -21.68 7.85 -2.65
CA LEU A 329 -21.78 7.81 -1.20
C LEU A 329 -22.97 8.68 -0.73
N PRO A 330 -23.81 8.20 0.21
CA PRO A 330 -24.86 9.02 0.80
C PRO A 330 -24.31 10.36 1.34
N ARG A 331 -24.96 11.48 0.99
CA ARG A 331 -24.54 12.85 1.34
C ARG A 331 -23.21 13.33 0.75
N MET A 332 -22.59 12.55 -0.13
CA MET A 332 -21.53 13.02 -1.02
C MET A 332 -22.12 13.34 -2.40
N PRO A 333 -21.42 14.13 -3.23
CA PRO A 333 -21.82 14.31 -4.62
C PRO A 333 -22.03 12.95 -5.31
N PRO A 334 -23.07 12.80 -6.16
CA PRO A 334 -23.36 11.55 -6.86
C PRO A 334 -22.29 11.16 -7.90
N HIS A 335 -21.31 12.05 -8.12
CA HIS A 335 -20.23 11.88 -9.07
C HIS A 335 -18.88 12.11 -8.36
N GLY A 336 -17.92 11.21 -8.58
CA GLY A 336 -16.55 11.30 -8.05
C GLY A 336 -16.04 9.94 -7.56
N THR A 337 -14.71 9.78 -7.56
CA THR A 337 -14.07 8.64 -6.88
C THR A 337 -13.69 9.01 -5.46
N HIS A 338 -13.79 8.03 -4.57
CA HIS A 338 -13.49 8.17 -3.15
C HIS A 338 -12.46 7.14 -2.70
N LEU A 339 -11.50 7.56 -1.89
CA LEU A 339 -10.58 6.67 -1.22
C LEU A 339 -11.32 5.85 -0.16
N ARG A 340 -11.20 4.52 -0.23
CA ARG A 340 -11.55 3.60 0.85
C ARG A 340 -10.28 3.00 1.43
N ILE A 341 -10.32 2.71 2.73
CA ILE A 341 -9.22 2.15 3.52
C ILE A 341 -9.82 1.01 4.32
N LEU A 342 -9.37 -0.20 4.02
CA LEU A 342 -9.85 -1.45 4.61
C LEU A 342 -8.73 -2.02 5.48
N ARG A 343 -8.98 -2.18 6.78
CA ARG A 343 -8.07 -2.89 7.68
C ARG A 343 -8.40 -4.38 7.66
N VAL A 344 -7.44 -5.20 7.30
CA VAL A 344 -7.51 -6.66 7.33
C VAL A 344 -6.71 -7.17 8.52
N SER A 345 -7.36 -7.94 9.39
CA SER A 345 -6.78 -8.52 10.61
C SER A 345 -6.95 -10.04 10.62
N GLY A 346 -6.10 -10.76 11.36
CA GLY A 346 -6.15 -12.23 11.43
C GLY A 346 -5.29 -12.96 10.38
N LEU A 347 -4.42 -12.24 9.66
CA LEU A 347 -3.51 -12.81 8.65
C LEU A 347 -2.14 -13.22 9.19
N GLU A 348 -1.87 -12.97 10.47
CA GLU A 348 -0.62 -13.31 11.20
C GLU A 348 -0.25 -14.80 11.27
N THR A 349 -1.09 -15.69 10.76
CA THR A 349 -0.77 -17.11 10.56
C THR A 349 -0.23 -17.44 9.17
N VAL A 350 -0.50 -16.58 8.18
CA VAL A 350 0.11 -16.62 6.84
C VAL A 350 1.42 -15.83 6.86
N SER A 351 1.45 -14.72 7.61
CA SER A 351 2.65 -13.93 7.89
C SER A 351 3.17 -14.22 9.30
N ARG A 352 4.29 -14.94 9.44
CA ARG A 352 5.04 -14.80 10.71
C ARG A 352 5.45 -13.33 10.82
N GLN A 353 5.25 -12.71 11.98
CA GLN A 353 5.75 -11.35 12.23
C GLN A 353 7.20 -11.25 11.74
N PRO A 354 7.53 -10.24 10.92
CA PRO A 354 8.90 -10.07 10.43
C PRO A 354 9.86 -9.98 11.62
N PRO A 355 11.03 -10.64 11.58
CA PRO A 355 11.99 -10.54 12.67
C PRO A 355 12.38 -9.08 12.91
N VAL A 356 12.57 -8.71 14.18
CA VAL A 356 13.15 -7.42 14.55
C VAL A 356 14.59 -7.38 14.03
N TYR A 357 15.10 -6.21 13.63
CA TYR A 357 16.50 -6.10 13.21
C TYR A 357 17.41 -6.59 14.34
N SER A 358 18.20 -7.63 14.06
CA SER A 358 19.00 -8.35 15.05
C SER A 358 20.05 -7.50 15.77
N SER A 359 20.24 -6.25 15.37
CA SER A 359 21.24 -5.31 15.89
C SER A 359 20.68 -4.08 16.60
N PHE A 360 19.36 -3.92 16.73
CA PHE A 360 18.76 -2.75 17.39
C PHE A 360 17.80 -3.17 18.50
N ALA A 361 18.26 -3.05 19.75
CA ALA A 361 17.36 -2.94 20.88
C ALA A 361 16.67 -1.56 20.77
N PRO A 362 15.33 -1.48 20.66
CA PRO A 362 14.66 -0.19 20.71
C PRO A 362 14.97 0.48 22.06
N PRO A 363 15.14 1.81 22.13
CA PRO A 363 15.06 2.49 23.41
C PRO A 363 13.71 2.12 24.02
N ALA A 364 13.73 1.62 25.26
CA ALA A 364 12.53 1.24 25.96
C ALA A 364 11.55 2.41 25.95
N TYR A 365 10.31 2.16 25.52
CA TYR A 365 9.21 3.08 25.74
C TYR A 365 9.25 3.51 27.22
N PRO A 366 9.05 4.80 27.55
CA PRO A 366 8.79 5.17 28.92
C PRO A 366 7.51 4.43 29.32
N SER A 367 7.64 3.37 30.13
CA SER A 367 6.48 2.77 30.75
C SER A 367 5.86 3.86 31.60
N VAL A 368 4.61 4.22 31.32
CA VAL A 368 3.83 5.07 32.22
C VAL A 368 3.72 4.30 33.52
N ASP A 369 4.53 4.69 34.51
CA ASP A 369 4.48 4.12 35.85
C ASP A 369 3.08 4.38 36.41
N ASN A 370 2.32 3.31 36.63
CA ASN A 370 0.99 3.32 37.26
C ASN A 370 1.06 3.65 38.77
N LYS A 371 2.00 4.50 39.20
CA LYS A 371 2.22 4.88 40.59
C LYS A 371 2.51 6.37 40.76
N SER A 372 1.54 7.20 40.42
CA SER A 372 1.40 8.52 41.05
C SER A 372 -0.02 9.01 40.87
N GLY A 373 -0.82 8.93 41.94
CA GLY A 373 -2.07 9.66 42.04
C GLY A 373 -1.82 11.17 42.02
N GLY A 374 -2.60 11.90 41.23
CA GLY A 374 -2.49 13.34 41.12
C GLY A 374 -3.39 13.92 40.03
N THR A 375 -4.64 14.18 40.40
CA THR A 375 -5.56 15.22 39.87
C THR A 375 -5.43 15.63 38.39
N ASN A 376 -6.32 15.09 37.55
CA ASN A 376 -6.69 15.66 36.25
C ASN A 376 -7.26 17.09 36.43
N PRO A 377 -6.88 18.07 35.59
CA PRO A 377 -7.62 19.32 35.48
C PRO A 377 -8.96 19.09 34.75
N PRO A 378 -10.05 19.76 35.16
CA PRO A 378 -11.38 19.52 34.62
C PRO A 378 -11.56 20.26 33.29
N TYR A 379 -12.01 19.56 32.25
CA TYR A 379 -12.62 20.18 31.07
C TYR A 379 -14.15 20.06 31.13
N PRO A 380 -14.88 21.04 30.60
CA PRO A 380 -16.28 21.28 30.93
C PRO A 380 -17.21 20.29 30.23
N SER A 381 -18.10 19.70 31.01
CA SER A 381 -19.23 18.92 30.53
C SER A 381 -20.33 19.87 30.06
N ASP A 382 -20.45 20.07 28.75
CA ASP A 382 -21.69 20.60 28.20
C ASP A 382 -22.74 19.50 28.14
N THR A 383 -23.82 19.79 28.86
CA THR A 383 -24.93 18.92 29.16
C THR A 383 -25.99 19.17 28.08
N TYR A 384 -26.19 18.24 27.15
CA TYR A 384 -27.41 18.19 26.36
C TYR A 384 -28.15 16.87 26.63
N GLY A 385 -29.42 17.04 26.97
CA GLY A 385 -30.28 16.05 27.61
C GLY A 385 -30.45 14.76 26.82
N ASN A 386 -30.28 13.66 27.55
CA ASN A 386 -30.60 12.31 27.16
C ASN A 386 -32.09 12.06 27.43
N GLN A 387 -32.88 11.83 26.38
CA GLN A 387 -34.14 11.10 26.45
C GLN A 387 -34.24 10.19 25.23
N GLY A 388 -34.24 8.88 25.48
CA GLY A 388 -34.96 7.92 24.64
C GLY A 388 -34.13 6.78 24.06
N GLY A 389 -34.26 5.60 24.68
CA GLY A 389 -34.45 4.33 23.97
C GLY A 389 -33.23 3.69 23.34
N GLY A 390 -32.67 2.69 24.01
CA GLY A 390 -31.79 1.73 23.37
C GLY A 390 -32.55 0.87 22.36
N GLU A 391 -32.14 0.94 21.09
CA GLU A 391 -32.44 -0.07 20.08
C GLU A 391 -31.14 -0.80 19.70
N PRO A 392 -31.16 -2.13 19.53
CA PRO A 392 -30.01 -2.87 19.05
C PRO A 392 -29.71 -2.51 17.58
N ALA A 393 -28.43 -2.37 17.26
CA ALA A 393 -27.95 -2.12 15.91
C ALA A 393 -28.55 -3.12 14.90
N LEU A 394 -29.21 -2.58 13.88
CA LEU A 394 -29.79 -3.34 12.78
C LEU A 394 -28.67 -4.04 11.97
N PRO A 395 -28.88 -5.28 11.52
CA PRO A 395 -27.94 -5.96 10.64
C PRO A 395 -27.91 -5.29 9.26
N TYR A 396 -26.71 -5.18 8.69
CA TYR A 396 -26.47 -4.80 7.29
C TYR A 396 -27.43 -5.52 6.33
N PRO A 397 -27.89 -4.87 5.24
CA PRO A 397 -28.61 -5.57 4.19
C PRO A 397 -27.69 -6.61 3.55
N CYS A 398 -27.87 -7.86 3.99
CA CYS A 398 -27.34 -9.05 3.36
C CYS A 398 -27.97 -9.16 1.96
N TYR A 399 -27.18 -8.94 0.91
CA TYR A 399 -27.53 -9.40 -0.42
C TYR A 399 -27.50 -10.94 -0.41
N LYS A 400 -28.67 -11.54 -0.17
CA LYS A 400 -28.93 -12.95 -0.48
C LYS A 400 -29.18 -13.08 -1.98
N GLY A 401 -28.46 -14.00 -2.61
CA GLY A 401 -28.80 -14.58 -3.90
C GLY A 401 -27.75 -14.36 -4.98
N GLN A 402 -26.69 -15.17 -4.96
CA GLN A 402 -26.10 -15.60 -6.23
C GLN A 402 -27.14 -16.50 -6.94
N PRO A 403 -27.48 -16.25 -8.20
CA PRO A 403 -28.12 -17.28 -9.01
C PRO A 403 -27.10 -18.38 -9.30
N GLU A 404 -27.51 -19.62 -9.10
CA GLU A 404 -26.85 -20.79 -9.70
C GLU A 404 -26.69 -20.59 -11.21
N PHE A 405 -25.52 -20.97 -11.71
CA PHE A 405 -25.16 -20.93 -13.12
C PHE A 405 -25.93 -22.02 -13.89
N ASP A 406 -26.90 -21.62 -14.72
CA ASP A 406 -27.48 -22.46 -15.79
C ASP A 406 -26.78 -22.10 -17.12
N PRO A 407 -26.08 -23.03 -17.80
CA PRO A 407 -25.27 -22.71 -18.98
C PRO A 407 -26.07 -22.37 -20.26
N ASN A 408 -27.41 -22.37 -20.24
CA ASN A 408 -28.22 -22.39 -21.47
C ASN A 408 -29.29 -21.29 -21.63
N GLN A 409 -29.21 -20.16 -20.93
CA GLN A 409 -30.11 -19.02 -21.20
C GLN A 409 -29.45 -17.87 -21.96
N GLU A 410 -29.72 -17.81 -23.27
CA GLU A 410 -29.72 -16.57 -24.06
C GLU A 410 -30.96 -15.74 -23.67
N GLY A 411 -30.76 -14.51 -23.20
CA GLY A 411 -31.86 -13.60 -22.88
C GLY A 411 -31.37 -12.23 -22.43
N GLY A 412 -31.46 -11.25 -23.33
CA GLY A 412 -30.95 -9.89 -23.12
C GLY A 412 -31.80 -9.01 -22.20
N TYR A 413 -31.15 -8.01 -21.61
CA TYR A 413 -31.79 -6.86 -21.01
C TYR A 413 -31.06 -5.56 -21.38
N THR A 414 -31.81 -4.72 -22.11
CA THR A 414 -31.86 -3.26 -22.16
C THR A 414 -30.64 -2.42 -21.77
N GLN A 415 -30.06 -1.80 -22.81
CA GLN A 415 -29.25 -0.59 -22.76
C GLN A 415 -29.95 0.53 -21.98
N THR A 416 -29.27 1.07 -20.96
CA THR A 416 -29.37 2.49 -20.61
C THR A 416 -28.17 3.20 -21.20
N SER A 417 -28.44 4.02 -22.21
CA SER A 417 -27.53 4.98 -22.82
C SER A 417 -27.18 6.06 -21.81
N ASP A 418 -25.95 6.02 -21.29
CA ASP A 418 -25.07 7.18 -21.05
C ASP A 418 -23.78 6.65 -20.41
N GLY A 419 -22.93 6.11 -21.29
CA GLY A 419 -21.63 5.59 -20.93
C GLY A 419 -20.67 6.71 -20.55
N GLN A 420 -20.39 6.84 -19.26
CA GLN A 420 -19.18 7.50 -18.76
C GLN A 420 -18.20 6.42 -18.31
N ASN A 421 -17.55 5.80 -19.30
CA ASN A 421 -16.32 5.06 -19.04
C ASN A 421 -15.27 6.05 -18.54
N ALA A 422 -14.61 5.75 -17.42
CA ALA A 422 -13.40 6.45 -17.02
C ALA A 422 -12.47 6.57 -18.23
N TYR A 423 -12.04 7.79 -18.53
CA TYR A 423 -11.19 8.07 -19.69
C TYR A 423 -9.78 7.55 -19.40
N TYR A 424 -9.46 6.36 -19.90
CA TYR A 424 -8.12 5.80 -19.86
C TYR A 424 -7.35 6.15 -21.15
N PRO A 425 -6.18 6.78 -21.09
CA PRO A 425 -5.32 6.88 -22.26
C PRO A 425 -4.91 5.47 -22.71
N LYS A 426 -5.28 5.08 -23.94
CA LYS A 426 -5.10 3.75 -24.55
C LYS A 426 -3.65 3.26 -24.72
N LYS A 427 -2.65 3.94 -24.15
CA LYS A 427 -1.23 3.63 -24.31
C LYS A 427 -0.41 4.03 -23.08
N LYS A 428 -0.57 3.30 -21.98
CA LYS A 428 0.50 3.14 -20.98
C LYS A 428 0.58 1.68 -20.57
N LYS A 429 1.53 0.95 -21.16
CA LYS A 429 2.16 -0.19 -20.48
C LYS A 429 2.70 0.38 -19.17
N LYS A 430 2.37 -0.26 -18.04
CA LYS A 430 2.91 0.01 -16.69
C LYS A 430 2.50 1.31 -16.00
N SER A 431 1.21 1.47 -15.74
CA SER A 431 0.76 2.32 -14.61
C SER A 431 0.30 1.49 -13.40
N CYS A 432 0.27 0.16 -13.51
CA CYS A 432 -0.36 -0.74 -12.53
C CYS A 432 0.64 -1.35 -11.54
N SER A 433 1.45 -0.50 -10.88
CA SER A 433 2.18 -0.79 -9.64
C SER A 433 3.18 0.35 -9.38
N ILE A 434 2.69 1.41 -8.75
CA ILE A 434 3.52 2.19 -7.83
C ILE A 434 3.03 1.73 -6.47
N GLN A 435 3.95 1.34 -5.59
CA GLN A 435 3.73 0.49 -4.41
C GLN A 435 2.51 0.88 -3.57
#